data_AF-A0A2D4L925-F1
#
_entry.id   AF-A0A2D4L925-F1
#
_cell.length_a   1.000
_cell.length_b   1.000
_cell.length_c   1.000
_cell.angle_alpha   90.00
_cell.angle_beta   90.00
_cell.angle_gamma   90.00
#
_symmetry.space_group_name_H-M   'P 1'
#
loop_
_entity.id
_entity.type
_entity.pdbx_description
1 polymer ?
#
loop_
_entity_poly.entity_id
_entity_poly.type
_entity_poly.pdbx_seq_one_letter_code
_entity_poly.pdbx_strand_id
1 'polypeptide(L)'
;MLPSLQESVDGDERELESSEEGGGLPEERKPERSSNSYHCLYGYRGSGLHQGSGSDVGSPSKSSAETSSGDFSLSLVDTNLPTEAEMELRGLVAKHLNKGALFEGMGNVISVDLSIPETRVGCYYCVFQPEKCAEGADPESRESPLEYVICFLGGSEKGLELFRFELDGYIQDMKTYLDSKQSNLETCIQPLLRTWFEDLVCPIQRVVKLFQEKLAFVLHAALSCTPVEVSGSEERTEKDINRFLRAASLQDLVRESMTTSLCTAAATEEQCKSMVIDLNGPQLCFHGAGTNRFCEDWTQAFLNVSEGGNPFLFRQMLENFKLKAIQDINNLKRFIRQAETSHYALFKCYLFLKNSGSGDVLLKIVKVEYAEMQEAQNVISVLEEFTRDQLGA
;
A
#
# COMPACT_ATOMS: atom_id res chain seq x y z
N MET A 1 0.97 -21.67 -17.73
CA MET A 1 2.42 -21.52 -17.51
C MET A 1 2.60 -20.20 -16.79
N LEU A 2 2.72 -20.24 -15.46
CA LEU A 2 3.13 -19.07 -14.70
C LEU A 2 4.57 -18.71 -15.13
N PRO A 3 4.92 -17.44 -15.36
CA PRO A 3 6.31 -17.06 -15.56
C PRO A 3 7.10 -17.47 -14.32
N SER A 4 8.26 -18.09 -14.52
CA SER A 4 9.21 -18.44 -13.47
C SER A 4 9.58 -17.20 -12.66
N LEU A 5 9.17 -17.17 -11.39
CA LEU A 5 9.50 -16.14 -10.40
C LEU A 5 10.97 -16.22 -9.93
N GLN A 6 11.91 -16.38 -10.88
CA GLN A 6 13.29 -16.74 -10.57
C GLN A 6 14.34 -15.75 -11.09
N GLU A 7 13.96 -14.48 -11.29
CA GLU A 7 14.92 -13.39 -11.50
C GLU A 7 14.63 -12.24 -10.53
N SER A 8 15.01 -12.45 -9.26
CA SER A 8 15.48 -11.44 -8.30
C SER A 8 15.74 -12.11 -6.95
N VAL A 9 16.54 -13.18 -6.94
CA VAL A 9 17.20 -13.65 -5.72
C VAL A 9 18.50 -12.87 -5.64
N ASP A 10 18.52 -11.80 -4.86
CA ASP A 10 19.77 -11.20 -4.41
C ASP A 10 20.27 -12.11 -3.28
N GLY A 11 21.30 -12.88 -3.60
CA GLY A 11 21.91 -13.83 -2.70
C GLY A 11 22.72 -13.12 -1.64
N ASP A 12 22.34 -13.30 -0.38
CA ASP A 12 23.28 -13.14 0.73
C ASP A 12 23.78 -14.54 1.07
N GLU A 13 24.98 -14.85 0.58
CA GLU A 13 25.71 -16.07 0.87
C GLU A 13 25.97 -16.11 2.39
N ARG A 14 25.40 -17.09 3.10
CA ARG A 14 26.01 -17.56 4.34
C ARG A 14 26.32 -19.04 4.24
N GLU A 15 27.62 -19.24 4.31
CA GLU A 15 28.37 -20.46 4.18
C GLU A 15 27.82 -21.60 5.04
N LEU A 16 27.79 -22.76 4.38
CA LEU A 16 27.63 -24.07 4.99
C LEU A 16 28.85 -24.36 5.87
N GLU A 17 28.66 -24.46 7.18
CA GLU A 17 29.55 -25.28 8.00
C GLU A 17 28.76 -26.42 8.65
N SER A 18 29.07 -27.60 8.14
CA SER A 18 28.71 -28.90 8.68
C SER A 18 29.39 -29.17 10.02
N SER A 19 28.67 -29.71 11.00
CA SER A 19 29.25 -30.64 11.98
C SER A 19 28.16 -31.59 12.49
N GLU A 20 28.46 -32.88 12.44
CA GLU A 20 27.61 -33.99 12.88
C GLU A 20 27.61 -34.18 14.41
N GLU A 21 26.57 -34.90 14.87
CA GLU A 21 26.39 -35.62 16.14
C GLU A 21 26.17 -34.88 17.47
N GLY A 22 25.03 -35.22 18.11
CA GLY A 22 24.83 -35.08 19.56
C GLY A 22 23.38 -34.84 19.98
N GLY A 23 22.64 -35.90 20.32
CA GLY A 23 21.26 -35.80 20.80
C GLY A 23 21.13 -35.11 22.17
N GLY A 24 20.05 -34.34 22.34
CA GLY A 24 19.63 -33.80 23.64
C GLY A 24 18.38 -32.92 23.55
N LEU A 25 17.26 -33.46 24.07
CA LEU A 25 16.04 -32.83 24.64
C LEU A 25 15.32 -31.66 23.91
N PRO A 26 13.98 -31.57 24.01
CA PRO A 26 13.20 -30.59 23.28
C PRO A 26 13.44 -29.20 23.88
N GLU A 27 14.11 -28.32 23.13
CA GLU A 27 14.17 -26.91 23.45
C GLU A 27 12.74 -26.36 23.43
N GLU A 28 12.33 -25.75 24.55
CA GLU A 28 11.07 -25.04 24.65
C GLU A 28 10.96 -24.05 23.49
N ARG A 29 9.86 -24.17 22.72
CA ARG A 29 9.52 -23.22 21.66
C ARG A 29 9.50 -21.82 22.26
N LYS A 30 10.57 -21.07 21.99
CA LYS A 30 10.63 -19.63 22.19
C LYS A 30 9.42 -19.03 21.46
N PRO A 31 8.68 -18.09 22.07
CA PRO A 31 7.57 -17.44 21.39
C PRO A 31 8.10 -16.79 20.11
N GLU A 32 7.36 -16.95 19.01
CA GLU A 32 7.61 -16.30 17.73
C GLU A 32 8.03 -14.84 17.98
N ARG A 33 9.21 -14.43 17.49
CA ARG A 33 9.67 -13.05 17.63
C ARG A 33 8.60 -12.16 17.00
N SER A 34 8.02 -11.29 17.81
CA SER A 34 7.20 -10.16 17.38
C SER A 34 7.87 -9.46 16.21
N SER A 35 7.09 -9.16 15.17
CA SER A 35 7.48 -8.31 14.04
C SER A 35 8.41 -7.18 14.50
N ASN A 36 9.65 -7.16 14.00
CA ASN A 36 10.64 -6.13 14.37
C ASN A 36 10.28 -4.81 13.68
N SER A 37 9.27 -4.13 14.22
CA SER A 37 8.79 -2.84 13.78
C SER A 37 9.11 -1.79 14.83
N TYR A 38 9.68 -0.67 14.40
CA TYR A 38 10.06 0.41 15.28
C TYR A 38 9.40 1.73 14.89
N HIS A 39 9.34 2.66 15.83
CA HIS A 39 8.85 4.01 15.63
C HIS A 39 9.67 5.01 16.44
N CYS A 40 9.75 6.23 15.91
CA CYS A 40 10.23 7.41 16.64
C CYS A 40 9.32 8.60 16.35
N LEU A 41 9.12 9.43 17.35
CA LEU A 41 8.50 10.73 17.24
C LEU A 41 9.45 11.79 17.79
N TYR A 42 9.71 12.82 16.98
CA TYR A 42 10.54 13.96 17.34
C TYR A 42 9.74 15.25 17.30
N GLY A 43 9.96 16.13 18.27
CA GLY A 43 9.58 17.53 18.19
C GLY A 43 10.62 18.27 17.36
N TYR A 44 10.16 18.93 16.30
CA TYR A 44 10.98 19.63 15.33
C TYR A 44 10.77 21.14 15.43
N ARG A 45 11.90 21.86 15.48
CA ARG A 45 11.94 23.31 15.34
C ARG A 45 12.86 23.63 14.17
N GLY A 46 12.27 24.02 13.06
CA GLY A 46 12.99 24.47 11.87
C GLY A 46 13.40 25.94 11.96
N SER A 47 14.52 26.28 11.33
CA SER A 47 14.81 27.67 10.99
C SER A 47 13.80 28.12 9.94
N GLY A 48 12.90 29.04 10.30
CA GLY A 48 11.81 29.48 9.44
C GLY A 48 12.27 29.92 8.05
N LEU A 49 11.92 29.14 7.04
CA LEU A 49 12.07 29.49 5.63
C LEU A 49 10.74 29.31 4.90
N HIS A 50 9.69 29.87 5.49
CA HIS A 50 8.48 30.25 4.76
C HIS A 50 8.39 31.78 4.70
N GLN A 51 9.08 32.36 3.73
CA GLN A 51 8.71 33.65 3.15
C GLN A 51 9.29 33.75 1.73
N GLY A 52 8.46 33.37 0.75
CA GLY A 52 8.57 33.91 -0.59
C GLY A 52 7.82 35.25 -0.63
N SER A 53 8.53 36.36 -0.76
CA SER A 53 8.04 37.60 -1.39
C SER A 53 9.23 38.51 -1.64
N GLY A 54 9.41 38.92 -2.90
CA GLY A 54 10.58 39.65 -3.35
C GLY A 54 10.65 41.10 -2.90
N SER A 55 11.88 41.63 -2.85
CA SER A 55 12.22 42.95 -3.36
C SER A 55 13.74 43.07 -3.50
N ASP A 56 14.12 43.72 -4.60
CA ASP A 56 15.43 43.90 -5.20
C ASP A 56 16.44 44.71 -4.34
N VAL A 57 17.69 44.78 -4.85
CA VAL A 57 18.77 45.77 -4.62
C VAL A 57 19.90 45.44 -3.62
N GLY A 58 21.07 45.05 -4.16
CA GLY A 58 22.30 45.83 -3.90
C GLY A 58 23.50 45.24 -3.10
N SER A 59 24.53 44.81 -3.84
CA SER A 59 25.99 44.82 -3.54
C SER A 59 26.64 43.84 -2.53
N PRO A 60 27.84 43.28 -2.85
CA PRO A 60 28.54 42.30 -2.01
C PRO A 60 29.61 42.96 -1.13
N SER A 61 29.49 42.81 0.19
CA SER A 61 30.56 43.16 1.15
C SER A 61 30.97 41.89 1.90
N LYS A 62 32.23 41.49 1.73
CA LYS A 62 32.87 40.47 2.54
C LYS A 62 32.99 40.97 3.98
N SER A 63 32.29 40.34 4.91
CA SER A 63 32.66 40.33 6.32
C SER A 63 32.30 38.99 6.93
N SER A 64 33.31 38.34 7.48
CA SER A 64 33.19 37.20 8.40
C SER A 64 32.24 37.61 9.52
N ALA A 65 30.99 37.17 9.41
CA ALA A 65 30.02 37.21 10.47
C ALA A 65 29.56 35.76 10.63
N GLU A 66 29.81 35.21 11.80
CA GLU A 66 29.18 33.99 12.27
C GLU A 66 27.67 34.14 12.01
N THR A 67 27.18 33.45 10.99
CA THR A 67 25.74 33.24 10.84
C THR A 67 25.32 32.47 12.08
N SER A 68 24.64 33.14 12.99
CA SER A 68 23.76 32.53 13.97
C SER A 68 22.76 31.68 13.19
N SER A 69 23.15 30.44 12.91
CA SER A 69 22.31 29.46 12.23
C SER A 69 21.17 29.16 13.18
N GLY A 70 20.00 29.74 12.90
CA GLY A 70 18.82 29.62 13.74
C GLY A 70 18.58 28.17 14.14
N ASP A 71 18.31 27.98 15.42
CA ASP A 71 18.39 26.71 16.14
C ASP A 71 17.57 25.59 15.47
N PHE A 72 18.21 24.78 14.63
CA PHE A 72 17.69 23.48 14.23
C PHE A 72 17.72 22.56 15.45
N SER A 73 16.57 22.10 15.92
CA SER A 73 16.50 21.16 17.04
C SER A 73 15.51 20.03 16.78
N LEU A 74 15.97 18.80 17.00
CA LEU A 74 15.12 17.60 17.11
C LEU A 74 15.17 17.10 18.56
N SER A 75 14.02 17.12 19.23
CA SER A 75 13.84 16.61 20.59
C SER A 75 13.07 15.30 20.54
N LEU A 76 13.51 14.28 21.28
CA LEU A 76 12.81 13.00 21.33
C LEU A 76 11.52 13.13 22.15
N VAL A 77 10.42 12.66 21.57
CA VAL A 77 9.09 12.67 22.20
C VAL A 77 8.67 11.25 22.59
N ASP A 78 8.78 10.29 21.68
CA ASP A 78 8.45 8.87 21.94
C ASP A 78 9.26 7.94 21.01
N THR A 79 9.62 6.75 21.48
CA THR A 79 10.29 5.73 20.66
C THR A 79 10.22 4.35 21.30
N ASN A 80 10.32 3.30 20.48
CA ASN A 80 10.60 1.94 20.93
C ASN A 80 11.98 1.41 20.46
N LEU A 81 12.85 2.28 19.92
CA LEU A 81 14.22 1.93 19.55
C LEU A 81 15.16 1.90 20.77
N PRO A 82 16.21 1.07 20.74
CA PRO A 82 17.33 1.19 21.66
C PRO A 82 18.00 2.57 21.54
N THR A 83 18.54 3.08 22.65
CA THR A 83 19.13 4.42 22.74
C THR A 83 20.22 4.66 21.68
N GLU A 84 21.08 3.67 21.41
CA GLU A 84 22.15 3.77 20.42
C GLU A 84 21.58 3.96 19.00
N ALA A 85 20.64 3.12 18.60
CA ALA A 85 19.99 3.17 17.30
C ALA A 85 19.16 4.44 17.10
N GLU A 86 18.52 4.91 18.18
CA GLU A 86 17.76 6.16 18.20
C GLU A 86 18.67 7.37 17.93
N MET A 87 19.85 7.44 18.55
CA MET A 87 20.81 8.53 18.32
C MET A 87 21.33 8.55 16.89
N GLU A 88 21.61 7.38 16.32
CA GLU A 88 22.01 7.22 14.91
C GLU A 88 20.90 7.71 13.96
N LEU A 89 19.65 7.27 14.19
CA LEU A 89 18.50 7.68 13.39
C LEU A 89 18.26 9.19 13.47
N ARG A 90 18.29 9.78 14.67
CA ARG A 90 18.13 11.23 14.86
C ARG A 90 19.16 12.01 14.05
N GLY A 91 20.41 11.56 14.03
CA GLY A 91 21.49 12.18 13.25
C GLY A 91 21.28 12.07 11.73
N LEU A 92 20.76 10.93 11.25
CA LEU A 92 20.42 10.73 9.84
C LEU A 92 19.26 11.62 9.41
N VAL A 93 18.14 11.58 10.16
CA VAL A 93 16.97 12.40 9.90
C VAL A 93 17.35 13.88 9.91
N ALA A 94 18.14 14.35 10.88
CA ALA A 94 18.62 15.73 10.90
C ALA A 94 19.38 16.14 9.64
N LYS A 95 20.22 15.26 9.07
CA LYS A 95 20.93 15.53 7.82
C LYS A 95 19.97 15.58 6.62
N HIS A 96 18.93 14.75 6.60
CA HIS A 96 17.93 14.74 5.54
C HIS A 96 17.02 15.97 5.60
N LEU A 97 16.55 16.35 6.78
CA LEU A 97 15.74 17.55 6.98
C LEU A 97 16.48 18.83 6.58
N ASN A 98 17.80 18.91 6.84
CA ASN A 98 18.61 20.07 6.45
C ASN A 98 18.91 20.15 4.94
N LYS A 99 18.77 19.06 4.19
CA LYS A 99 19.11 18.99 2.76
C LYS A 99 17.90 18.98 1.83
N GLY A 100 16.73 18.61 2.33
CA GLY A 100 15.53 18.39 1.52
C GLY A 100 14.47 19.48 1.67
N ALA A 101 13.76 19.77 0.59
CA ALA A 101 12.44 20.39 0.67
C ALA A 101 11.45 19.31 1.09
N LEU A 102 10.79 19.48 2.23
CA LEU A 102 9.79 18.54 2.73
C LEU A 102 8.41 19.16 2.51
N PHE A 103 7.54 18.38 1.89
CA PHE A 103 6.14 18.72 1.76
C PHE A 103 5.40 18.09 2.93
N GLU A 104 4.62 18.91 3.61
CA GLU A 104 3.83 18.46 4.75
C GLU A 104 2.90 17.30 4.35
N GLY A 105 2.91 16.20 5.11
CA GLY A 105 2.05 15.04 4.84
C GLY A 105 2.50 14.13 3.70
N MET A 106 3.65 14.39 3.06
CA MET A 106 4.28 13.47 2.11
C MET A 106 5.60 12.95 2.67
N GLY A 107 5.58 11.72 3.20
CA GLY A 107 6.78 11.10 3.72
C GLY A 107 7.72 10.60 2.63
N ASN A 108 8.94 10.29 3.05
CA ASN A 108 9.96 9.65 2.23
C ASN A 108 10.44 8.37 2.92
N VAL A 109 10.84 7.38 2.12
CA VAL A 109 11.45 6.14 2.63
C VAL A 109 12.93 6.12 2.27
N ILE A 110 13.77 5.73 3.23
CA ILE A 110 15.21 5.55 3.04
C ILE A 110 15.66 4.25 3.71
N SER A 111 16.68 3.60 3.19
CA SER A 111 17.39 2.56 3.92
C SER A 111 18.28 3.16 5.00
N VAL A 112 18.21 2.62 6.21
CA VAL A 112 19.06 2.99 7.35
C VAL A 112 19.79 1.77 7.89
N ASP A 113 21.07 1.96 8.21
CA ASP A 113 21.90 0.96 8.87
C ASP A 113 22.03 1.42 10.34
N LEU A 114 21.40 0.68 11.26
CA LEU A 114 21.30 1.03 12.68
C LEU A 114 21.86 -0.09 13.56
N SER A 115 22.22 0.25 14.79
CA SER A 115 22.63 -0.68 15.84
C SER A 115 21.46 -1.52 16.41
N ILE A 116 20.70 -2.18 15.53
CA ILE A 116 19.59 -3.11 15.84
C ILE A 116 19.87 -4.50 15.24
N PRO A 117 19.15 -5.58 15.63
CA PRO A 117 19.40 -6.91 15.10
C PRO A 117 19.35 -7.00 13.57
N GLU A 118 18.49 -6.19 12.95
CA GLU A 118 18.44 -5.96 11.51
C GLU A 118 19.52 -4.95 11.10
N THR A 119 20.55 -5.41 10.41
CA THR A 119 21.66 -4.54 9.99
C THR A 119 21.24 -3.44 9.01
N ARG A 120 20.13 -3.64 8.28
CA ARG A 120 19.60 -2.68 7.31
C ARG A 120 18.07 -2.71 7.31
N VAL A 121 17.44 -1.57 7.56
CA VAL A 121 15.97 -1.44 7.68
C VAL A 121 15.45 -0.27 6.85
N GLY A 122 14.26 -0.41 6.27
CA GLY A 122 13.54 0.71 5.67
C GLY A 122 13.01 1.67 6.73
N CYS A 123 13.26 2.96 6.57
CA CYS A 123 12.76 4.03 7.43
C CYS A 123 11.90 4.98 6.62
N TYR A 124 10.60 4.96 6.87
CA TYR A 124 9.69 6.02 6.46
C TYR A 124 9.84 7.19 7.42
N TYR A 125 9.93 8.42 6.94
CA TYR A 125 9.87 9.62 7.77
C TYR A 125 9.02 10.71 7.13
N CYS A 126 8.27 11.44 7.95
CA CYS A 126 7.39 12.53 7.51
C CYS A 126 7.40 13.67 8.52
N VAL A 127 7.33 14.91 8.00
CA VAL A 127 7.11 16.11 8.81
C VAL A 127 5.64 16.46 8.75
N PHE A 128 5.06 16.73 9.90
CA PHE A 128 3.67 17.15 9.98
C PHE A 128 3.49 18.25 11.02
N GLN A 129 2.51 19.11 10.77
CA GLN A 129 2.09 20.17 11.69
C GLN A 129 0.69 19.84 12.24
N PRO A 130 0.45 19.98 13.55
CA PRO A 130 -0.90 19.89 14.10
C PRO A 130 -1.80 20.98 13.51
N GLU A 131 -3.08 20.67 13.28
CA GLU A 131 -4.05 21.65 12.82
C GLU A 131 -4.16 22.81 13.83
N LYS A 132 -4.13 24.06 13.33
CA LYS A 132 -4.40 25.23 14.17
C LYS A 132 -5.85 25.17 14.61
N CYS A 133 -6.09 25.00 15.91
CA CYS A 133 -7.41 25.22 16.48
C CYS A 133 -7.78 26.69 16.26
N ALA A 134 -8.57 26.95 15.21
CA ALA A 134 -9.03 28.28 14.86
C ALA A 134 -10.18 28.65 15.80
N GLU A 135 -9.87 29.20 16.97
CA GLU A 135 -10.75 30.12 17.69
C GLU A 135 -9.99 30.75 18.88
N GLY A 136 -9.66 32.05 18.75
CA GLY A 136 -9.31 32.91 19.90
C GLY A 136 -7.85 33.11 20.27
N ALA A 137 -6.87 32.97 19.36
CA ALA A 137 -5.47 33.29 19.67
C ALA A 137 -5.20 34.81 19.61
N ASP A 138 -4.71 35.35 20.72
CA ASP A 138 -4.19 36.70 20.89
C ASP A 138 -3.07 36.98 19.85
N PRO A 139 -3.12 38.06 19.06
CA PRO A 139 -2.14 38.33 18.00
C PRO A 139 -0.69 38.57 18.46
N GLU A 140 -0.40 38.47 19.77
CA GLU A 140 0.94 38.68 20.34
C GLU A 140 1.70 37.41 20.75
N SER A 141 1.10 36.21 20.73
CA SER A 141 1.85 34.97 21.02
C SER A 141 2.67 34.53 19.81
N ARG A 142 3.93 34.98 19.72
CA ARG A 142 4.94 34.58 18.72
C ARG A 142 5.48 33.15 18.91
N GLU A 143 4.66 32.20 19.37
CA GLU A 143 5.07 30.80 19.39
C GLU A 143 4.85 30.21 18.00
N SER A 144 5.95 29.94 17.29
CA SER A 144 5.91 29.12 16.08
C SER A 144 5.23 27.78 16.41
N PRO A 145 4.27 27.31 15.59
CA PRO A 145 3.64 26.02 15.82
C PRO A 145 4.72 24.94 15.91
N LEU A 146 4.63 24.08 16.93
CA LEU A 146 5.53 22.93 17.07
C LEU A 146 5.23 21.95 15.94
N GLU A 147 6.25 21.68 15.12
CA GLU A 147 6.22 20.66 14.09
C GLU A 147 6.70 19.33 14.67
N TYR A 148 6.26 18.22 14.10
CA TYR A 148 6.69 16.89 14.50
C TYR A 148 7.28 16.14 13.31
N VAL A 149 8.22 15.26 13.63
CA VAL A 149 8.78 14.31 12.67
C VAL A 149 8.51 12.92 13.19
N ILE A 150 7.79 12.14 12.40
CA ILE A 150 7.51 10.74 12.68
C ILE A 150 8.39 9.87 11.81
N CYS A 151 8.93 8.82 12.40
CA CYS A 151 9.67 7.78 11.71
C CYS A 151 9.05 6.41 12.00
N PHE A 152 8.80 5.62 10.96
CA PHE A 152 8.41 4.22 11.06
C PHE A 152 9.48 3.36 10.41
N LEU A 153 9.94 2.33 11.12
CA LEU A 153 11.01 1.46 10.65
C LEU A 153 10.55 0.02 10.60
N GLY A 154 10.73 -0.63 9.46
CA GLY A 154 10.41 -2.04 9.30
C GLY A 154 10.69 -2.53 7.88
N GLY A 155 11.05 -3.81 7.76
CA GLY A 155 11.35 -4.43 6.47
C GLY A 155 12.50 -3.74 5.72
N SER A 156 12.49 -3.85 4.39
CA SER A 156 13.43 -3.14 3.52
C SER A 156 12.86 -1.82 3.02
N GLU A 157 13.72 -0.92 2.53
CA GLU A 157 13.30 0.32 1.87
C GLU A 157 12.25 0.05 0.78
N LYS A 158 12.52 -0.92 -0.10
CA LYS A 158 11.58 -1.32 -1.16
C LYS A 158 10.26 -1.84 -0.61
N GLY A 159 10.29 -2.59 0.49
CA GLY A 159 9.09 -3.12 1.12
C GLY A 159 8.22 -2.01 1.71
N LEU A 160 8.84 -1.06 2.41
CA LEU A 160 8.13 0.04 3.06
C LEU A 160 7.62 1.08 2.05
N GLU A 161 8.32 1.28 0.93
CA GLU A 161 7.84 2.12 -0.18
C GLU A 161 6.49 1.63 -0.73
N LEU A 162 6.22 0.32 -0.72
CA LEU A 162 4.92 -0.22 -1.14
C LEU A 162 3.76 0.23 -0.25
N PHE A 163 4.03 0.67 0.98
CA PHE A 163 3.03 1.14 1.95
C PHE A 163 3.06 2.66 2.13
N ARG A 164 3.85 3.38 1.34
CA ARG A 164 4.05 4.82 1.51
C ARG A 164 2.74 5.60 1.50
N PHE A 165 1.85 5.29 0.57
CA PHE A 165 0.56 5.97 0.46
C PHE A 165 -0.31 5.74 1.70
N GLU A 166 -0.34 4.52 2.23
CA GLU A 166 -1.06 4.19 3.46
C GLU A 166 -0.42 4.82 4.70
N LEU A 167 0.91 4.95 4.73
CA LEU A 167 1.64 5.63 5.80
C LEU A 167 1.35 7.14 5.80
N ASP A 168 1.37 7.77 4.63
CA ASP A 168 0.99 9.18 4.46
C ASP A 168 -0.45 9.42 4.93
N GLY A 169 -1.39 8.56 4.51
CA GLY A 169 -2.78 8.61 4.96
C GLY A 169 -2.93 8.41 6.47
N TYR A 170 -2.18 7.48 7.05
CA TYR A 170 -2.21 7.21 8.50
C TYR A 170 -1.77 8.41 9.32
N ILE A 171 -0.76 9.15 8.84
CA ILE A 171 -0.28 10.36 9.50
C ILE A 171 -1.26 11.51 9.31
N GLN A 172 -1.88 11.62 8.14
CA GLN A 172 -2.91 12.61 7.89
C GLN A 172 -4.13 12.38 8.80
N ASP A 173 -4.55 11.13 8.99
CA ASP A 173 -5.59 10.77 9.96
C ASP A 173 -5.12 11.13 11.38
N MET A 174 -3.87 10.82 11.72
CA MET A 174 -3.27 11.13 13.03
C MET A 174 -3.29 12.64 13.34
N LYS A 175 -3.07 13.51 12.35
CA LYS A 175 -3.16 14.97 12.51
C LYS A 175 -4.51 15.41 13.06
N THR A 176 -5.60 14.76 12.67
CA THR A 176 -6.96 15.11 13.12
C THR A 176 -7.18 14.87 14.61
N TYR A 177 -6.33 14.07 15.26
CA TYR A 177 -6.38 13.77 16.69
C TYR A 177 -5.43 14.62 17.55
N LEU A 178 -4.56 15.41 16.91
CA LEU A 178 -3.57 16.24 17.59
C LEU A 178 -4.14 17.61 17.94
N ASP A 179 -4.47 17.79 19.21
CA ASP A 179 -4.79 19.12 19.73
C ASP A 179 -3.53 19.98 19.88
N SER A 180 -3.69 21.30 19.67
CA SER A 180 -2.61 22.29 19.73
C SER A 180 -1.89 22.39 21.10
N LYS A 181 -2.38 21.70 22.13
CA LYS A 181 -1.87 21.75 23.52
C LYS A 181 -1.13 20.50 23.99
N GLN A 182 -0.80 19.55 23.12
CA GLN A 182 -0.06 18.31 23.46
C GLN A 182 -0.73 17.40 24.51
N SER A 183 -1.92 17.73 25.02
CA SER A 183 -2.62 16.99 26.08
C SER A 183 -3.04 15.57 25.67
N ASN A 184 -3.16 15.32 24.36
CA ASN A 184 -3.67 14.06 23.82
C ASN A 184 -2.56 13.13 23.28
N LEU A 185 -1.30 13.51 23.44
CA LEU A 185 -0.16 12.78 22.87
C LEU A 185 -0.05 11.36 23.46
N GLU A 186 -0.14 11.23 24.78
CA GLU A 186 -0.06 9.93 25.47
C GLU A 186 -1.32 9.08 25.22
N THR A 187 -2.50 9.70 25.16
CA THR A 187 -3.78 8.97 25.06
C THR A 187 -4.18 8.60 23.64
N CYS A 188 -3.80 9.40 22.64
CA CYS A 188 -4.23 9.20 21.25
C CYS A 188 -3.09 8.83 20.31
N ILE A 189 -1.89 9.40 20.48
CA ILE A 189 -0.79 9.26 19.52
C ILE A 189 0.10 8.07 19.83
N GLN A 190 0.52 7.87 21.08
CA GLN A 190 1.33 6.71 21.46
C GLN A 190 0.68 5.35 21.10
N PRO A 191 -0.64 5.14 21.26
CA PRO A 191 -1.27 3.91 20.80
C PRO A 191 -1.13 3.72 19.29
N LEU A 192 -1.42 4.75 18.49
CA LEU A 192 -1.31 4.70 17.02
C LEU A 192 0.14 4.47 16.57
N LEU A 193 1.11 5.06 17.25
CA LEU A 193 2.53 4.83 17.01
C LEU A 193 2.94 3.38 17.29
N ARG A 194 2.33 2.72 18.28
CA ARG A 194 2.66 1.34 18.64
C ARG A 194 1.97 0.32 17.74
N THR A 195 0.80 0.66 17.19
CA THR A 195 0.00 -0.28 16.37
C THR A 195 0.19 -0.09 14.88
N TRP A 196 0.97 0.89 14.40
CA TRP A 196 1.13 1.20 12.97
C TRP A 196 1.42 -0.04 12.11
N PHE A 197 2.30 -0.93 12.57
CA PHE A 197 2.70 -2.11 11.81
C PHE A 197 1.54 -3.09 11.69
N GLU A 198 0.84 -3.30 12.81
CA GLU A 198 -0.36 -4.13 12.85
C GLU A 198 -1.51 -3.56 12.04
N ASP A 199 -1.68 -2.24 12.03
CA ASP A 199 -2.80 -1.58 11.38
C ASP A 199 -2.57 -1.36 9.89
N LEU A 200 -1.32 -1.16 9.45
CA LEU A 200 -0.99 -0.83 8.06
C LEU A 200 -0.38 -2.00 7.28
N VAL A 201 0.53 -2.77 7.88
CA VAL A 201 1.36 -3.75 7.17
C VAL A 201 0.77 -5.16 7.25
N CYS A 202 0.38 -5.58 8.46
CA CYS A 202 -0.22 -6.90 8.71
C CYS A 202 -1.62 -7.18 8.11
N PRO A 203 -2.50 -6.20 7.76
CA PRO A 203 -3.85 -6.49 7.25
C PRO A 203 -3.89 -7.47 6.08
N ILE A 204 -2.99 -7.32 5.10
CA ILE A 204 -2.97 -8.18 3.90
C ILE A 204 -2.70 -9.63 4.30
N GLN A 205 -1.72 -9.85 5.18
CA GLN A 205 -1.41 -11.17 5.69
C GLN A 205 -2.58 -11.77 6.48
N ARG A 206 -3.25 -10.96 7.33
CA ARG A 206 -4.41 -11.43 8.11
C ARG A 206 -5.57 -11.84 7.21
N VAL A 207 -5.84 -11.09 6.15
CA VAL A 207 -6.87 -11.43 5.16
C VAL A 207 -6.54 -12.73 4.42
N VAL A 208 -5.29 -12.90 3.96
CA VAL A 208 -4.86 -14.16 3.33
C VAL A 208 -5.04 -15.34 4.28
N LYS A 209 -4.65 -15.19 5.55
CA LYS A 209 -4.83 -16.21 6.59
C LYS A 209 -6.30 -16.48 6.91
N LEU A 210 -7.16 -15.46 6.85
CA LEU A 210 -8.58 -15.60 7.12
C LEU A 210 -9.28 -16.41 6.02
N PHE A 211 -9.04 -16.06 4.75
CA PHE A 211 -9.79 -16.64 3.63
C PHE A 211 -9.19 -17.92 3.07
N GLN A 212 -7.88 -18.14 3.20
CA GLN A 212 -7.20 -19.35 2.71
C GLN A 212 -7.54 -19.62 1.22
N GLU A 213 -8.00 -20.83 0.88
CA GLU A 213 -8.43 -21.20 -0.48
C GLU A 213 -9.60 -20.33 -0.99
N LYS A 214 -10.41 -19.75 -0.10
CA LYS A 214 -11.51 -18.86 -0.46
C LYS A 214 -11.06 -17.43 -0.79
N LEU A 215 -9.75 -17.14 -0.72
CA LEU A 215 -9.19 -15.86 -1.12
C LEU A 215 -9.47 -15.52 -2.60
N ALA A 216 -9.63 -16.54 -3.44
CA ALA A 216 -9.94 -16.38 -4.86
C ALA A 216 -11.19 -15.53 -5.10
N PHE A 217 -12.23 -15.68 -4.26
CA PHE A 217 -13.45 -14.87 -4.35
C PHE A 217 -13.19 -13.39 -4.03
N VAL A 218 -12.34 -13.12 -3.04
CA VAL A 218 -12.01 -11.74 -2.61
C VAL A 218 -11.13 -11.05 -3.67
N LEU A 219 -10.15 -11.78 -4.22
CA LEU A 219 -9.32 -11.31 -5.34
C LEU A 219 -10.18 -11.00 -6.58
N HIS A 220 -11.12 -11.89 -6.89
CA HIS A 220 -12.04 -11.70 -8.02
C HIS A 220 -12.90 -10.46 -7.84
N ALA A 221 -13.48 -10.26 -6.65
CA ALA A 221 -14.27 -9.07 -6.34
C ALA A 221 -13.46 -7.77 -6.46
N ALA A 222 -12.23 -7.77 -5.93
CA ALA A 222 -11.35 -6.60 -5.99
C ALA A 222 -11.00 -6.21 -7.44
N LEU A 223 -10.64 -7.19 -8.27
CA LEU A 223 -10.33 -6.96 -9.69
C LEU A 223 -11.57 -6.54 -10.51
N SER A 224 -12.71 -7.19 -10.25
CA SER A 224 -13.98 -6.91 -10.91
C SER A 224 -14.61 -5.59 -10.48
N CYS A 225 -14.03 -4.91 -9.49
CA CYS A 225 -14.59 -3.75 -8.82
C CYS A 225 -16.01 -4.02 -8.29
N THR A 226 -16.28 -5.24 -7.84
CA THR A 226 -17.59 -5.65 -7.29
C THR A 226 -17.70 -5.13 -5.86
N PRO A 227 -18.79 -4.44 -5.48
CA PRO A 227 -19.01 -4.00 -4.10
C PRO A 227 -19.06 -5.21 -3.14
N VAL A 228 -18.34 -5.13 -2.04
CA VAL A 228 -18.30 -6.19 -1.01
C VAL A 228 -18.93 -5.69 0.27
N GLU A 229 -19.93 -6.40 0.76
CA GLU A 229 -20.57 -6.19 2.06
C GLU A 229 -20.10 -7.28 3.04
N VAL A 230 -19.68 -6.89 4.23
CA VAL A 230 -19.21 -7.83 5.27
C VAL A 230 -20.23 -7.86 6.39
N SER A 231 -20.73 -9.05 6.73
CA SER A 231 -21.66 -9.26 7.83
C SER A 231 -21.04 -10.14 8.92
N GLY A 232 -21.29 -9.79 10.18
CA GLY A 232 -20.86 -10.61 11.32
C GLY A 232 -19.37 -10.51 11.67
N SER A 233 -18.68 -9.48 11.20
CA SER A 233 -17.25 -9.26 11.46
C SER A 233 -17.01 -8.34 12.65
N GLU A 234 -15.86 -8.52 13.31
CA GLU A 234 -15.29 -7.46 14.16
C GLU A 234 -14.88 -6.26 13.30
N GLU A 235 -14.93 -5.05 13.87
CA GLU A 235 -14.55 -3.80 13.19
C GLU A 235 -13.13 -3.88 12.59
N ARG A 236 -12.20 -4.53 13.29
CA ARG A 236 -10.82 -4.74 12.81
C ARG A 236 -10.77 -5.62 11.57
N THR A 237 -11.49 -6.73 11.57
CA THR A 237 -11.55 -7.66 10.44
C THR A 237 -12.17 -6.98 9.22
N GLU A 238 -13.23 -6.21 9.42
CA GLU A 238 -13.85 -5.43 8.35
C GLU A 238 -12.89 -4.39 7.75
N LYS A 239 -12.14 -3.68 8.60
CA LYS A 239 -11.08 -2.75 8.16
C LYS A 239 -9.98 -3.46 7.37
N ASP A 240 -9.57 -4.65 7.82
CA ASP A 240 -8.55 -5.44 7.12
C ASP A 240 -9.02 -5.87 5.73
N ILE A 241 -10.26 -6.37 5.63
CA ILE A 241 -10.89 -6.76 4.36
C ILE A 241 -10.94 -5.56 3.41
N ASN A 242 -11.43 -4.41 3.89
CA ASN A 242 -11.52 -3.20 3.08
C ASN A 242 -10.14 -2.71 2.59
N ARG A 243 -9.11 -2.76 3.45
CA ARG A 243 -7.73 -2.41 3.07
C ARG A 243 -7.19 -3.35 2.00
N PHE A 244 -7.40 -4.66 2.17
CA PHE A 244 -7.00 -5.65 1.17
C PHE A 244 -7.70 -5.42 -0.17
N LEU A 245 -9.02 -5.22 -0.17
CA LEU A 245 -9.79 -4.97 -1.39
C LEU A 245 -9.28 -3.73 -2.12
N ARG A 246 -8.99 -2.62 -1.41
CA ARG A 246 -8.41 -1.42 -2.00
C ARG A 246 -7.03 -1.70 -2.60
N ALA A 247 -6.15 -2.37 -1.85
CA ALA A 247 -4.79 -2.66 -2.30
C ALA A 247 -4.75 -3.63 -3.50
N ALA A 248 -5.74 -4.51 -3.63
CA ALA A 248 -5.87 -5.51 -4.69
C ALA A 248 -6.60 -4.99 -5.94
N SER A 249 -7.32 -3.88 -5.84
CA SER A 249 -8.19 -3.39 -6.90
C SER A 249 -7.45 -2.58 -7.96
N LEU A 250 -8.06 -2.49 -9.14
CA LEU A 250 -7.65 -1.62 -10.25
C LEU A 250 -8.58 -0.40 -10.40
N GLN A 251 -9.39 -0.09 -9.38
CA GLN A 251 -10.38 1.00 -9.43
C GLN A 251 -9.80 2.34 -9.87
N ASP A 252 -8.59 2.69 -9.47
CA ASP A 252 -7.99 3.98 -9.85
C ASP A 252 -7.69 4.06 -11.35
N LEU A 253 -7.24 2.94 -11.94
CA LEU A 253 -7.03 2.83 -13.40
C LEU A 253 -8.35 2.88 -14.17
N VAL A 254 -9.39 2.21 -13.66
CA VAL A 254 -10.72 2.21 -14.29
C VAL A 254 -11.36 3.59 -14.18
N ARG A 255 -11.19 4.29 -13.05
CA ARG A 255 -11.73 5.63 -12.81
C ARG A 255 -11.04 6.69 -13.67
N GLU A 256 -9.73 6.59 -13.89
CA GLU A 256 -8.99 7.47 -14.82
C GLU A 256 -9.45 7.31 -16.28
N SER A 257 -9.78 6.08 -16.68
CA SER A 257 -10.42 5.82 -17.98
C SER A 257 -11.88 6.30 -18.06
N MET A 258 -12.57 6.33 -16.91
CA MET A 258 -13.96 6.78 -16.82
C MET A 258 -14.09 8.30 -16.70
N THR A 259 -13.07 9.02 -16.23
CA THR A 259 -13.05 10.50 -16.22
C THR A 259 -12.68 11.09 -17.58
N THR A 260 -12.04 10.30 -18.45
CA THR A 260 -11.71 10.69 -19.83
C THR A 260 -12.83 10.39 -20.84
N SER A 261 -13.71 9.44 -20.54
CA SER A 261 -14.99 9.22 -21.23
C SER A 261 -16.08 10.00 -20.50
N LEU A 262 -17.04 10.63 -21.19
CA LEU A 262 -18.09 11.45 -20.54
C LEU A 262 -19.18 10.57 -19.88
N CYS A 263 -18.81 9.40 -19.36
CA CYS A 263 -19.73 8.39 -18.84
C CYS A 263 -20.08 8.67 -17.37
N THR A 264 -20.73 9.80 -17.09
CA THR A 264 -21.13 10.18 -15.72
C THR A 264 -22.49 9.67 -15.27
N ALA A 265 -23.22 8.86 -16.04
CA ALA A 265 -24.60 8.52 -15.63
C ALA A 265 -25.20 7.17 -16.08
N ALA A 266 -24.52 6.35 -16.90
CA ALA A 266 -25.16 5.15 -17.48
C ALA A 266 -24.51 3.79 -17.11
N ALA A 267 -23.34 3.78 -16.46
CA ALA A 267 -22.63 2.54 -16.12
C ALA A 267 -22.92 2.00 -14.69
N THR A 268 -23.79 2.67 -13.93
CA THR A 268 -24.11 2.31 -12.54
C THR A 268 -25.41 1.51 -12.38
N GLU A 269 -26.12 1.17 -13.45
CA GLU A 269 -27.45 0.54 -13.38
C GLU A 269 -27.56 -0.90 -13.94
N GLU A 270 -26.46 -1.53 -14.37
CA GLU A 270 -26.44 -3.00 -14.30
C GLU A 270 -26.26 -3.34 -12.82
N GLN A 271 -27.36 -3.73 -12.16
CA GLN A 271 -27.40 -4.17 -10.75
C GLN A 271 -26.16 -4.99 -10.40
N CYS A 272 -25.11 -4.33 -9.90
CA CYS A 272 -23.94 -5.01 -9.39
C CYS A 272 -24.41 -5.67 -8.11
N LYS A 273 -24.83 -6.94 -8.21
CA LYS A 273 -25.12 -7.77 -7.04
C LYS A 273 -23.88 -7.69 -6.16
N SER A 274 -24.03 -7.05 -5.01
CA SER A 274 -22.95 -6.99 -4.04
C SER A 274 -22.60 -8.41 -3.63
N MET A 275 -21.30 -8.65 -3.47
CA MET A 275 -20.81 -9.88 -2.87
C MET A 275 -20.91 -9.74 -1.35
N VAL A 276 -21.65 -10.63 -0.70
CA VAL A 276 -21.77 -10.64 0.76
C VAL A 276 -20.83 -11.69 1.34
N ILE A 277 -20.00 -11.28 2.29
CA ILE A 277 -19.13 -12.13 3.09
C ILE A 277 -19.76 -12.28 4.47
N ASP A 278 -20.24 -13.48 4.80
CA ASP A 278 -20.81 -13.76 6.11
C ASP A 278 -19.81 -14.49 7.01
N LEU A 279 -19.45 -13.83 8.12
CA LEU A 279 -18.53 -14.31 9.15
C LEU A 279 -19.26 -14.80 10.42
N ASN A 280 -20.60 -14.74 10.49
CA ASN A 280 -21.35 -15.14 11.70
C ASN A 280 -21.31 -16.65 11.98
N GLY A 281 -21.04 -17.46 10.96
CA GLY A 281 -21.01 -18.92 11.05
C GLY A 281 -19.62 -19.49 11.37
N PRO A 282 -19.55 -20.79 11.74
CA PRO A 282 -18.26 -21.49 11.93
C PRO A 282 -17.47 -21.67 10.63
N GLN A 283 -18.08 -21.40 9.48
CA GLN A 283 -17.44 -21.38 8.17
C GLN A 283 -17.79 -20.09 7.45
N LEU A 284 -16.82 -19.57 6.68
CA LEU A 284 -17.00 -18.41 5.80
C LEU A 284 -18.02 -18.72 4.70
N CYS A 285 -19.09 -17.94 4.64
CA CYS A 285 -20.11 -18.06 3.60
C CYS A 285 -20.02 -16.87 2.64
N PHE A 286 -20.21 -17.15 1.35
CA PHE A 286 -20.13 -16.17 0.28
C PHE A 286 -21.40 -16.21 -0.55
N HIS A 287 -22.02 -15.05 -0.74
CA HIS A 287 -23.18 -14.88 -1.60
C HIS A 287 -22.85 -13.94 -2.76
N GLY A 288 -23.24 -14.31 -3.99
CA GLY A 288 -22.94 -13.50 -5.17
C GLY A 288 -21.45 -13.47 -5.57
N ALA A 289 -20.64 -14.38 -5.04
CA ALA A 289 -19.21 -14.44 -5.33
C ALA A 289 -18.91 -15.07 -6.69
N GLY A 290 -18.05 -14.43 -7.46
CA GLY A 290 -17.41 -14.98 -8.66
C GLY A 290 -15.99 -15.46 -8.35
N THR A 291 -15.49 -16.38 -9.16
CA THR A 291 -14.07 -16.78 -9.18
C THR A 291 -13.68 -17.08 -10.61
N ASN A 292 -12.38 -17.08 -10.87
CA ASN A 292 -11.81 -17.52 -12.12
C ASN A 292 -10.43 -18.15 -11.89
N ARG A 293 -9.93 -18.87 -12.90
CA ARG A 293 -8.66 -19.59 -12.80
C ARG A 293 -7.50 -18.67 -12.43
N PHE A 294 -7.50 -17.43 -12.92
CA PHE A 294 -6.47 -16.45 -12.57
C PHE A 294 -6.41 -16.19 -11.07
N CYS A 295 -7.56 -15.95 -10.44
CA CYS A 295 -7.65 -15.71 -8.99
C CYS A 295 -7.32 -16.98 -8.18
N GLU A 296 -7.67 -18.16 -8.69
CA GLU A 296 -7.32 -19.45 -8.08
C GLU A 296 -5.79 -19.69 -8.12
N ASP A 297 -5.16 -19.51 -9.28
CA ASP A 297 -3.71 -19.67 -9.45
C ASP A 297 -2.94 -18.72 -8.53
N TRP A 298 -3.39 -17.47 -8.40
CA TRP A 298 -2.80 -16.49 -7.47
C TRP A 298 -3.08 -16.82 -6.01
N THR A 299 -4.26 -17.35 -5.68
CA THR A 299 -4.55 -17.83 -4.33
C THR A 299 -3.57 -18.92 -3.93
N GLN A 300 -3.28 -19.87 -4.80
CA GLN A 300 -2.27 -20.89 -4.54
C GLN A 300 -0.87 -20.28 -4.33
N ALA A 301 -0.49 -19.27 -5.13
CA ALA A 301 0.76 -18.55 -4.92
C ALA A 301 0.83 -17.88 -3.54
N PHE A 302 -0.27 -17.25 -3.09
CA PHE A 302 -0.37 -16.66 -1.75
C PHE A 302 -0.21 -17.70 -0.63
N LEU A 303 -0.85 -18.88 -0.78
CA LEU A 303 -0.80 -19.95 0.21
C LEU A 303 0.58 -20.61 0.29
N ASN A 304 1.26 -20.79 -0.83
CA ASN A 304 2.60 -21.38 -0.88
C ASN A 304 3.67 -20.54 -0.15
N VAL A 305 3.44 -19.24 -0.01
CA VAL A 305 4.33 -18.31 0.71
C VAL A 305 3.98 -18.19 2.20
N SER A 306 2.86 -18.78 2.63
CA SER A 306 2.30 -18.54 3.96
C SER A 306 3.03 -19.23 5.13
N GLU A 307 3.92 -20.19 4.86
CA GLU A 307 4.76 -20.82 5.89
C GLU A 307 5.88 -19.85 6.33
N GLY A 308 5.59 -19.02 7.35
CA GLY A 308 6.53 -18.04 7.92
C GLY A 308 6.43 -16.61 7.34
N GLY A 309 5.38 -16.32 6.56
CA GLY A 309 5.33 -15.20 5.62
C GLY A 309 5.56 -13.80 6.20
N ASN A 310 6.56 -13.12 5.63
CA ASN A 310 6.83 -11.69 5.78
C ASN A 310 5.63 -10.85 5.26
N PRO A 311 5.01 -9.96 6.07
CA PRO A 311 3.93 -9.07 5.63
C PRO A 311 4.22 -8.26 4.35
N PHE A 312 5.47 -7.83 4.15
CA PHE A 312 5.89 -7.09 2.96
C PHE A 312 5.83 -7.94 1.68
N LEU A 313 6.07 -9.25 1.79
CA LEU A 313 6.01 -10.16 0.65
C LEU A 313 4.56 -10.37 0.17
N PHE A 314 3.59 -10.37 1.09
CA PHE A 314 2.17 -10.40 0.73
C PHE A 314 1.77 -9.17 -0.09
N ARG A 315 2.24 -7.98 0.31
CA ARG A 315 2.02 -6.76 -0.47
C ARG A 315 2.69 -6.84 -1.85
N GLN A 316 3.93 -7.30 -1.92
CA GLN A 316 4.63 -7.47 -3.19
C GLN A 316 3.91 -8.44 -4.14
N MET A 317 3.40 -9.56 -3.63
CA MET A 317 2.59 -10.49 -4.43
C MET A 317 1.31 -9.83 -4.94
N LEU A 318 0.67 -8.99 -4.13
CA LEU A 318 -0.51 -8.25 -4.53
C LEU A 318 -0.23 -7.22 -5.64
N GLU A 319 0.93 -6.56 -5.59
CA GLU A 319 1.40 -5.70 -6.68
C GLU A 319 1.67 -6.50 -7.95
N ASN A 320 2.32 -7.66 -7.86
CA ASN A 320 2.56 -8.53 -9.02
C ASN A 320 1.25 -9.05 -9.64
N PHE A 321 0.27 -9.39 -8.80
CA PHE A 321 -1.08 -9.75 -9.21
C PHE A 321 -1.74 -8.63 -10.02
N LYS A 322 -1.70 -7.38 -9.51
CA LYS A 322 -2.21 -6.20 -10.23
C LYS A 322 -1.47 -5.97 -11.53
N LEU A 323 -0.13 -6.00 -11.51
CA LEU A 323 0.70 -5.78 -12.70
C LEU A 323 0.37 -6.80 -13.79
N LYS A 324 0.16 -8.06 -13.43
CA LYS A 324 -0.23 -9.09 -14.40
C LYS A 324 -1.62 -8.81 -15.00
N ALA A 325 -2.60 -8.44 -14.17
CA ALA A 325 -3.93 -8.05 -14.66
C ALA A 325 -3.87 -6.84 -15.60
N ILE A 326 -3.08 -5.80 -15.26
CA ILE A 326 -2.87 -4.61 -16.10
C ILE A 326 -2.23 -4.99 -17.45
N GLN A 327 -1.22 -5.87 -17.44
CA GLN A 327 -0.61 -6.36 -18.68
C GLN A 327 -1.63 -7.07 -19.56
N ASP A 328 -2.48 -7.92 -18.98
CA ASP A 328 -3.48 -8.67 -19.73
C ASP A 328 -4.58 -7.76 -20.28
N ILE A 329 -4.99 -6.72 -19.52
CA ILE A 329 -5.89 -5.66 -19.99
C ILE A 329 -5.28 -4.95 -21.21
N ASN A 330 -4.02 -4.52 -21.13
CA ASN A 330 -3.35 -3.79 -22.22
C ASN A 330 -3.15 -4.67 -23.47
N ASN A 331 -2.86 -5.95 -23.29
CA ASN A 331 -2.79 -6.92 -24.39
C ASN A 331 -4.16 -7.08 -25.05
N LEU A 332 -5.23 -7.23 -24.26
CA LEU A 332 -6.60 -7.35 -24.77
C LEU A 332 -7.01 -6.12 -25.58
N LYS A 333 -6.76 -4.92 -25.06
CA LYS A 333 -7.01 -3.65 -25.77
C LYS A 333 -6.36 -3.66 -27.16
N ARG A 334 -5.09 -4.04 -27.23
CA ARG A 334 -4.35 -4.13 -28.49
C ARG A 334 -4.95 -5.17 -29.45
N PHE A 335 -5.40 -6.32 -28.94
CA PHE A 335 -6.05 -7.34 -29.76
C PHE A 335 -7.43 -6.89 -30.28
N ILE A 336 -8.23 -6.19 -29.47
CA ILE A 336 -9.53 -5.66 -29.89
C ILE A 336 -9.37 -4.72 -31.07
N ARG A 337 -8.42 -3.78 -31.00
CA ARG A 337 -8.12 -2.88 -32.14
C ARG A 337 -7.74 -3.60 -33.43
N GLN A 338 -7.00 -4.69 -33.32
CA GLN A 338 -6.66 -5.50 -34.50
C GLN A 338 -7.86 -6.29 -35.01
N ALA A 339 -8.74 -6.75 -34.12
CA ALA A 339 -9.92 -7.53 -34.44
C ALA A 339 -10.99 -6.71 -35.18
N GLU A 340 -11.02 -5.38 -35.02
CA GLU A 340 -11.90 -4.47 -35.79
C GLU A 340 -11.77 -4.66 -37.32
N THR A 341 -10.60 -5.08 -37.80
CA THR A 341 -10.31 -5.23 -39.24
C THR A 341 -9.89 -6.64 -39.66
N SER A 342 -9.82 -7.60 -38.72
CA SER A 342 -9.27 -8.93 -39.00
C SER A 342 -9.93 -10.04 -38.18
N HIS A 343 -10.61 -10.96 -38.86
CA HIS A 343 -11.20 -12.16 -38.23
C HIS A 343 -10.14 -13.08 -37.59
N TYR A 344 -8.91 -13.09 -38.13
CA TYR A 344 -7.80 -13.83 -37.53
C TYR A 344 -7.35 -13.19 -36.21
N ALA A 345 -7.35 -11.86 -36.13
CA ALA A 345 -7.09 -11.16 -34.87
C ALA A 345 -8.22 -11.37 -33.85
N LEU A 346 -9.48 -11.42 -34.30
CA LEU A 346 -10.63 -11.79 -33.47
C LEU A 346 -10.47 -13.19 -32.85
N PHE A 347 -10.07 -14.19 -33.65
CA PHE A 347 -9.78 -15.54 -33.15
C PHE A 347 -8.63 -15.55 -32.12
N LYS A 348 -7.56 -14.78 -32.37
CA LYS A 348 -6.46 -14.64 -31.40
C LYS A 348 -6.90 -13.96 -30.10
N CYS A 349 -7.80 -12.98 -30.19
CA CYS A 349 -8.39 -12.30 -29.03
C CYS A 349 -9.19 -13.30 -28.17
N TYR A 350 -10.04 -14.10 -28.80
CA TYR A 350 -10.77 -15.19 -28.11
C TYR A 350 -9.84 -16.19 -27.43
N LEU A 351 -8.81 -16.66 -28.15
CA LEU A 351 -7.84 -17.61 -27.58
C LEU A 351 -7.07 -17.01 -26.39
N PHE A 352 -6.72 -15.72 -26.49
CA PHE A 352 -6.10 -14.99 -25.38
C PHE A 352 -7.00 -14.94 -24.15
N LEU A 353 -8.27 -14.53 -24.31
CA LEU A 353 -9.25 -14.49 -23.23
C LEU A 353 -9.39 -15.85 -22.54
N LYS A 354 -9.52 -16.93 -23.33
CA LYS A 354 -9.61 -18.31 -22.82
C LYS A 354 -8.38 -18.73 -22.02
N ASN A 355 -7.19 -18.35 -22.47
CA ASN A 355 -5.93 -18.76 -21.84
C ASN A 355 -5.50 -17.86 -20.68
N SER A 356 -6.01 -16.62 -20.60
CA SER A 356 -5.69 -15.65 -19.54
C SER A 356 -6.17 -16.09 -18.15
N GLY A 357 -7.24 -16.88 -18.10
CA GLY A 357 -7.87 -17.31 -16.85
C GLY A 357 -8.69 -16.23 -16.14
N SER A 358 -8.70 -14.98 -16.64
CA SER A 358 -9.44 -13.83 -16.11
C SER A 358 -10.33 -13.15 -17.15
N GLY A 359 -10.70 -13.87 -18.21
CA GLY A 359 -11.41 -13.32 -19.38
C GLY A 359 -12.71 -12.59 -19.04
N ASP A 360 -13.43 -13.05 -18.01
CA ASP A 360 -14.65 -12.41 -17.49
C ASP A 360 -14.39 -10.99 -16.95
N VAL A 361 -13.34 -10.83 -16.14
CA VAL A 361 -12.90 -9.54 -15.61
C VAL A 361 -12.37 -8.64 -16.72
N LEU A 362 -11.52 -9.19 -17.59
CA LEU A 362 -10.90 -8.43 -18.67
C LEU A 362 -11.96 -7.87 -19.63
N LEU A 363 -12.96 -8.68 -20.02
CA LEU A 363 -14.08 -8.25 -20.85
C LEU A 363 -14.91 -7.16 -20.16
N LYS A 364 -15.21 -7.31 -18.87
CA LYS A 364 -15.95 -6.31 -18.10
C LYS A 364 -15.24 -4.95 -18.13
N ILE A 365 -13.92 -4.92 -17.92
CA ILE A 365 -13.12 -3.68 -17.89
C ILE A 365 -13.09 -3.02 -19.28
N VAL A 366 -12.74 -3.75 -20.34
CA VAL A 366 -12.64 -3.16 -21.69
C VAL A 366 -14.00 -2.74 -22.25
N LYS A 367 -15.09 -3.38 -21.82
CA LYS A 367 -16.46 -2.98 -22.19
C LYS A 367 -16.81 -1.60 -21.67
N VAL A 368 -16.42 -1.30 -20.42
CA VAL A 368 -16.60 0.04 -19.82
C VAL A 368 -15.73 1.06 -20.55
N GLU A 369 -14.47 0.76 -20.78
CA GLU A 369 -13.53 1.69 -21.42
C GLU A 369 -13.85 1.98 -22.89
N TYR A 370 -14.32 0.99 -23.64
CA TYR A 370 -14.70 1.15 -25.05
C TYR A 370 -16.19 1.38 -25.26
N ALA A 371 -16.93 1.82 -24.23
CA ALA A 371 -18.38 2.06 -24.29
C ALA A 371 -18.78 2.99 -25.46
N GLU A 372 -17.94 3.98 -25.77
CA GLU A 372 -18.20 4.98 -26.83
C GLU A 372 -17.70 4.57 -28.23
N MET A 373 -17.08 3.40 -28.37
CA MET A 373 -16.41 2.96 -29.62
C MET A 373 -17.16 1.80 -30.26
N GLN A 374 -18.00 2.11 -31.26
CA GLN A 374 -18.92 1.14 -31.87
C GLN A 374 -18.23 -0.09 -32.47
N GLU A 375 -17.10 0.10 -33.15
CA GLU A 375 -16.34 -0.99 -33.78
C GLU A 375 -15.77 -1.96 -32.73
N ALA A 376 -15.23 -1.41 -31.64
CA ALA A 376 -14.74 -2.19 -30.52
C ALA A 376 -15.89 -2.91 -29.78
N GLN A 377 -17.05 -2.26 -29.62
CA GLN A 377 -18.25 -2.87 -29.02
C GLN A 377 -18.76 -4.07 -29.81
N ASN A 378 -18.73 -4.01 -31.15
CA ASN A 378 -19.10 -5.14 -31.99
C ASN A 378 -18.15 -6.33 -31.76
N VAL A 379 -16.85 -6.08 -31.70
CA VAL A 379 -15.84 -7.10 -31.38
C VAL A 379 -16.08 -7.70 -29.99
N ILE A 380 -16.31 -6.87 -28.97
CA ILE A 380 -16.58 -7.32 -27.60
C ILE A 380 -17.84 -8.18 -27.53
N SER A 381 -18.93 -7.76 -28.19
CA SER A 381 -20.19 -8.51 -28.20
C SER A 381 -20.03 -9.91 -28.78
N VAL A 382 -19.27 -10.04 -29.86
CA VAL A 382 -18.95 -11.33 -30.47
C VAL A 382 -18.09 -12.19 -29.54
N LEU A 383 -17.08 -11.59 -28.89
CA LEU A 383 -16.24 -12.31 -27.92
C LEU A 383 -17.05 -12.79 -26.70
N GLU A 384 -18.00 -12.00 -26.21
CA GLU A 384 -18.90 -12.42 -25.13
C GLU A 384 -19.77 -13.61 -25.54
N GLU A 385 -20.33 -13.60 -26.75
CA GLU A 385 -21.14 -14.71 -27.29
C GLU A 385 -20.32 -16.01 -27.35
N PHE A 386 -19.15 -15.98 -27.98
CA PHE A 386 -18.27 -17.15 -28.08
C PHE A 386 -17.78 -17.66 -26.72
N THR A 387 -17.66 -16.78 -25.73
CA THR A 387 -17.24 -17.17 -24.38
C THR A 387 -18.41 -17.77 -23.58
N ARG A 388 -19.64 -17.27 -23.75
CA ARG A 388 -20.86 -17.81 -23.12
C ARG A 388 -21.25 -19.19 -23.65
N ASP A 389 -21.15 -19.41 -24.97
CA ASP A 389 -21.56 -20.66 -25.61
C ASP A 389 -20.73 -21.89 -25.18
N GLN A 390 -19.56 -21.69 -24.58
CA GLN A 390 -18.69 -22.75 -24.05
C GLN A 390 -18.90 -23.02 -22.55
N LEU A 391 -19.52 -22.10 -21.80
CA LEU A 391 -19.89 -22.31 -20.39
C LEU A 391 -21.20 -23.10 -20.24
N GLY A 392 -21.97 -23.24 -21.32
CA GLY A 392 -23.21 -24.02 -21.39
C GLY A 392 -23.08 -25.41 -22.03
N ALA A 393 -21.85 -25.87 -22.32
CA ALA A 393 -21.56 -27.16 -22.96
C ALA A 393 -20.84 -28.14 -22.03
#